data_AF-A0A2D4MQ50-F1
#
_entry.id   AF-A0A2D4MQ50-F1
#
_cell.length_a   1.000
_cell.length_b   1.000
_cell.length_c   1.000
_cell.angle_alpha   90.00
_cell.angle_beta   90.00
_cell.angle_gamma   90.00
#
_symmetry.space_group_name_H-M   'P 1'
#
loop_
_entity.id
_entity.type
_entity.pdbx_description
1 polymer ?
#
loop_
_entity_poly.entity_id
_entity_poly.type
_entity_poly.pdbx_seq_one_letter_code
_entity_poly.pdbx_strand_id
1 'polypeptide(L)'
;MHKMPRIWLDYCQFLMDQCRITRTRRTFDRALRALPITQHHRIWPLYLKFVRLYPLPETAVRVYRRYLKLSPENAEEYIEYLRSIDRLDEAAVRLGAVVNDERFVSKEGKSNYQLWHELCDLISQNPDKVKSL
;
A
#
# COMPACT_ATOMS: atom_id res chain seq x y z
N MET A 1 -4.45 -23.18 -20.56
CA MET A 1 -5.18 -21.93 -20.27
C MET A 1 -4.70 -21.33 -18.94
N HIS A 2 -3.50 -20.74 -18.88
CA HIS A 2 -3.03 -20.00 -17.71
C HIS A 2 -3.68 -18.62 -17.68
N LYS A 3 -4.90 -18.61 -17.14
CA LYS A 3 -5.75 -17.47 -16.71
C LYS A 3 -5.22 -16.10 -17.13
N MET A 4 -5.80 -15.56 -18.21
CA MET A 4 -5.34 -14.37 -18.93
C MET A 4 -5.34 -13.12 -18.03
N PRO A 5 -4.18 -12.66 -17.52
CA PRO A 5 -4.13 -11.51 -16.62
C PRO A 5 -4.53 -10.21 -17.34
N ARG A 6 -4.33 -10.15 -18.65
CA ARG A 6 -4.69 -9.00 -19.49
C ARG A 6 -6.19 -8.70 -19.45
N ILE A 7 -7.03 -9.72 -19.62
CA ILE A 7 -8.50 -9.54 -19.58
C ILE A 7 -8.93 -8.97 -18.23
N TRP A 8 -8.34 -9.44 -17.13
CA TRP A 8 -8.63 -8.89 -15.81
C TRP A 8 -8.20 -7.44 -15.68
N LEU A 9 -7.01 -7.08 -16.17
CA LEU A 9 -6.52 -5.70 -16.16
C LEU A 9 -7.40 -4.78 -17.01
N ASP A 10 -7.71 -5.18 -18.24
CA ASP A 10 -8.55 -4.41 -19.16
C ASP A 10 -9.95 -4.20 -18.56
N TYR A 11 -10.54 -5.24 -17.97
CA TYR A 11 -11.84 -5.13 -17.31
C TYR A 11 -11.80 -4.28 -16.03
N CYS A 12 -10.73 -4.39 -15.22
CA CYS A 12 -10.58 -3.53 -14.04
C CYS A 12 -10.41 -2.07 -14.45
N GLN A 13 -9.59 -1.78 -15.47
CA GLN A 13 -9.39 -0.43 -16.00
C GLN A 13 -10.71 0.15 -16.51
N PHE A 14 -11.45 -0.60 -17.32
CA PHE A 14 -12.76 -0.19 -17.81
C PHE A 14 -13.74 0.14 -16.67
N LEU A 15 -13.74 -0.65 -15.59
CA LEU A 15 -14.59 -0.36 -14.42
C LEU A 15 -14.11 0.85 -13.61
N MET A 16 -12.80 1.12 -13.58
CA MET A 16 -12.24 2.34 -13.00
C MET A 16 -12.71 3.57 -13.77
N ASP A 17 -12.68 3.52 -15.09
CA ASP A 17 -13.10 4.63 -15.96
C ASP A 17 -14.60 4.94 -15.82
N GLN A 18 -15.41 3.94 -15.49
CA GLN A 18 -16.84 4.10 -15.17
C GLN A 18 -17.13 4.59 -13.74
N CYS A 19 -16.11 4.80 -12.91
CA CYS A 19 -16.25 5.20 -11.50
C CYS A 19 -17.12 4.27 -10.64
N ARG A 20 -17.24 2.97 -10.98
CA ARG A 20 -18.05 2.00 -10.22
C ARG A 20 -17.29 1.40 -9.04
N ILE A 21 -16.93 2.22 -8.05
CA ILE A 21 -16.04 1.90 -6.91
C ILE A 21 -16.26 0.51 -6.30
N THR A 22 -17.48 0.19 -5.84
CA THR A 22 -17.76 -1.08 -5.15
C THR A 22 -17.58 -2.29 -6.08
N ARG A 23 -18.00 -2.15 -7.34
CA ARG A 23 -17.86 -3.20 -8.35
C ARG A 23 -16.39 -3.40 -8.70
N THR A 24 -15.67 -2.30 -8.93
CA THR A 24 -14.23 -2.29 -9.22
C THR A 24 -13.44 -2.99 -8.10
N ARG A 25 -13.68 -2.64 -6.83
CA ARG A 25 -13.06 -3.32 -5.67
C ARG A 25 -13.34 -4.83 -5.67
N ARG A 26 -14.60 -5.22 -5.83
CA ARG A 26 -14.99 -6.65 -5.86
C ARG A 26 -14.35 -7.38 -7.04
N THR A 27 -14.18 -6.72 -8.19
CA THR A 27 -13.50 -7.28 -9.36
C THR A 27 -12.01 -7.48 -9.10
N PHE A 28 -11.31 -6.51 -8.49
CA PHE A 28 -9.92 -6.70 -8.07
C PHE A 28 -9.77 -7.88 -7.09
N ASP A 29 -10.66 -7.99 -6.10
CA ASP A 29 -10.66 -9.11 -5.16
C ASP A 29 -10.97 -10.46 -5.84
N ARG A 30 -11.74 -10.47 -6.94
CA ARG A 30 -11.97 -11.67 -7.77
C ARG A 30 -10.74 -11.99 -8.62
N ALA A 31 -10.09 -10.98 -9.20
CA ALA A 31 -8.90 -11.15 -10.00
C ALA A 31 -7.76 -11.77 -9.18
N LEU A 32 -7.51 -11.27 -7.97
CA LEU A 32 -6.49 -11.82 -7.05
C LEU A 32 -6.78 -13.26 -6.62
N ARG A 33 -8.06 -13.65 -6.47
CA ARG A 33 -8.45 -15.05 -6.18
C ARG A 33 -8.35 -15.95 -7.39
N ALA A 34 -8.62 -15.42 -8.58
CA ALA A 34 -8.58 -16.19 -9.81
C ALA A 34 -7.14 -16.45 -10.24
N LEU A 35 -6.24 -15.47 -10.15
CA LEU A 35 -4.90 -15.53 -10.71
C LEU A 35 -3.88 -16.12 -9.71
N PRO A 36 -2.89 -16.91 -10.18
CA PRO A 36 -1.79 -17.39 -9.35
C PRO A 36 -0.99 -16.23 -8.74
N ILE A 37 -0.40 -16.45 -7.57
CA ILE A 37 0.37 -15.43 -6.83
C ILE A 37 1.52 -14.85 -7.65
N THR A 38 2.11 -15.66 -8.54
CA THR A 38 3.18 -15.24 -9.46
C THR A 38 2.76 -14.12 -10.41
N GLN A 39 1.46 -13.92 -10.63
CA GLN A 39 0.93 -12.88 -11.52
C GLN A 39 0.40 -11.64 -10.77
N HIS A 40 0.35 -11.68 -9.43
CA HIS A 40 -0.22 -10.59 -8.62
C HIS A 40 0.54 -9.28 -8.79
N HIS A 41 1.84 -9.33 -9.08
CA HIS A 41 2.68 -8.16 -9.40
C HIS A 41 2.10 -7.27 -10.52
N ARG A 42 1.29 -7.83 -11.43
CA ARG A 42 0.65 -7.05 -12.51
C ARG A 42 -0.62 -6.34 -12.08
N ILE A 43 -1.34 -6.87 -11.09
CA ILE A 43 -2.64 -6.35 -10.64
C ILE A 43 -2.45 -5.26 -9.59
N TRP A 44 -1.49 -5.44 -8.68
CA TRP A 44 -1.27 -4.54 -7.56
C TRP A 44 -1.04 -3.09 -7.97
N PRO A 45 -0.20 -2.75 -8.97
CA PRO A 45 -0.01 -1.35 -9.39
C PRO A 45 -1.32 -0.68 -9.80
N LEU A 46 -2.17 -1.38 -10.55
CA LEU A 46 -3.46 -0.86 -10.98
C LEU A 46 -4.43 -0.72 -9.79
N TYR A 47 -4.39 -1.66 -8.85
CA TYR A 47 -5.25 -1.62 -7.67
C TYR A 47 -4.85 -0.50 -6.70
N LEU A 48 -3.55 -0.26 -6.51
CA LEU A 48 -3.05 0.86 -5.70
C LEU A 48 -3.41 2.20 -6.35
N LYS A 49 -3.29 2.32 -7.67
CA LYS A 49 -3.76 3.49 -8.42
C LYS A 49 -5.25 3.75 -8.21
N PHE A 50 -6.09 2.72 -8.30
CA PHE A 50 -7.53 2.83 -8.01
C PHE A 50 -7.81 3.35 -6.61
N VAL A 51 -7.11 2.81 -5.62
CA VAL A 51 -7.28 3.18 -4.22
C VAL A 51 -6.88 4.63 -3.94
N ARG A 52 -5.83 5.12 -4.59
CA ARG A 52 -5.37 6.53 -4.47
C ARG A 52 -6.29 7.53 -5.17
N LEU A 53 -7.08 7.08 -6.16
CA LEU A 53 -7.96 7.95 -6.94
C LEU A 53 -9.17 8.46 -6.15
N TYR A 54 -9.62 7.71 -5.15
CA TYR A 54 -10.82 8.03 -4.37
C TYR A 54 -10.48 8.29 -2.89
N PRO A 55 -11.17 9.21 -2.20
CA PRO A 55 -10.94 9.51 -0.78
C PRO A 55 -11.56 8.42 0.11
N LEU A 56 -11.05 7.20 0.04
CA LEU A 56 -11.54 6.02 0.78
C LEU A 56 -10.44 5.43 1.68
N PRO A 57 -10.05 6.14 2.77
CA PRO A 57 -8.86 5.80 3.57
C PRO A 57 -8.94 4.40 4.19
N GLU A 58 -10.10 3.99 4.71
CA GLU A 58 -10.28 2.66 5.31
C GLU A 58 -10.12 1.52 4.30
N THR A 59 -10.64 1.70 3.09
CA THR A 59 -10.46 0.70 2.03
C THR A 59 -9.01 0.65 1.60
N ALA A 60 -8.37 1.81 1.49
CA ALA A 60 -6.98 1.92 1.09
C ALA A 60 -6.04 1.21 2.07
N VAL A 61 -6.15 1.53 3.35
CA VAL A 61 -5.38 0.93 4.43
C VAL A 61 -5.51 -0.60 4.41
N ARG A 62 -6.73 -1.13 4.24
CA ARG A 62 -6.94 -2.58 4.13
C ARG A 62 -6.28 -3.21 2.91
N VAL A 63 -6.29 -2.51 1.76
CA VAL A 63 -5.64 -2.98 0.54
C VAL A 63 -4.12 -2.97 0.69
N TYR A 64 -3.54 -1.89 1.21
CA TYR A 64 -2.11 -1.79 1.48
C TYR A 64 -1.62 -2.83 2.49
N ARG A 65 -2.32 -3.04 3.61
CA ARG A 65 -1.98 -4.09 4.59
C ARG A 65 -1.94 -5.48 3.96
N ARG A 66 -2.78 -5.75 2.96
CA ARG A 66 -2.76 -7.02 2.21
C ARG A 66 -1.59 -7.06 1.21
N TYR A 67 -1.31 -5.95 0.54
CA TYR A 67 -0.18 -5.84 -0.39
C TYR A 67 1.16 -6.10 0.29
N LEU A 68 1.38 -5.49 1.46
CA LEU A 68 2.62 -5.63 2.23
C LEU A 68 2.89 -7.05 2.74
N LYS A 69 1.86 -7.91 2.83
CA LYS A 69 2.07 -9.34 3.13
C LYS A 69 2.76 -10.09 2.00
N LEU A 70 2.61 -9.63 0.76
CA LEU A 70 3.29 -10.22 -0.40
C LEU A 70 4.62 -9.54 -0.69
N SER A 71 4.65 -8.22 -0.53
CA SER A 71 5.76 -7.35 -0.92
C SER A 71 6.13 -6.40 0.22
N PRO A 72 6.83 -6.88 1.26
CA PRO A 72 7.28 -6.03 2.37
C PRO A 72 8.23 -4.91 1.91
N GLU A 73 8.94 -5.08 0.80
CA GLU A 73 9.85 -4.10 0.21
C GLU A 73 9.18 -2.77 -0.18
N ASN A 74 7.85 -2.76 -0.38
CA ASN A 74 7.11 -1.54 -0.72
C ASN A 74 6.46 -0.88 0.52
N ALA A 75 6.99 -1.15 1.72
CA ALA A 75 6.50 -0.53 2.96
C ALA A 75 6.58 1.00 2.94
N GLU A 76 7.61 1.57 2.32
CA GLU A 76 7.80 3.03 2.20
C GLU A 76 6.63 3.71 1.47
N GLU A 77 6.15 3.11 0.38
CA GLU A 77 5.00 3.64 -0.38
C GLU A 77 3.72 3.70 0.47
N TYR A 78 3.56 2.74 1.39
CA TYR A 78 2.44 2.74 2.32
C TYR A 78 2.58 3.81 3.39
N ILE A 79 3.79 4.02 3.93
CA ILE A 79 4.07 5.07 4.92
C ILE A 79 3.78 6.44 4.30
N GLU A 80 4.23 6.69 3.07
CA GLU A 80 3.94 7.93 2.34
C GLU A 80 2.43 8.13 2.15
N TYR A 81 1.70 7.07 1.81
CA TYR A 81 0.25 7.12 1.73
C TYR A 81 -0.41 7.44 3.08
N LEU A 82 0.08 6.87 4.19
CA LEU A 82 -0.43 7.17 5.53
C LEU A 82 -0.19 8.62 5.94
N ARG A 83 0.96 9.20 5.55
CA ARG A 83 1.26 10.62 5.76
C ARG A 83 0.30 11.52 4.98
N SER A 84 -0.06 11.18 3.74
CA SER A 84 -0.97 11.99 2.93
C SER A 84 -2.42 12.01 3.45
N ILE A 85 -2.84 10.97 4.19
CA ILE A 85 -4.15 10.91 4.85
C ILE A 85 -4.13 11.35 6.33
N ASP A 86 -3.03 11.96 6.79
CA ASP A 86 -2.82 12.43 8.18
C ASP A 86 -2.97 11.34 9.26
N ARG A 87 -2.77 10.06 8.90
CA ARG A 87 -2.81 8.93 9.85
C ARG A 87 -1.40 8.65 10.40
N LEU A 88 -0.87 9.63 11.10
CA LEU A 88 0.53 9.65 11.56
C LEU A 88 0.86 8.57 12.58
N ASP A 89 -0.07 8.20 13.45
CA ASP A 89 0.14 7.12 14.44
C ASP A 89 0.46 5.77 13.76
N GLU A 90 -0.34 5.38 12.76
CA GLU A 90 -0.09 4.14 12.01
C GLU A 90 1.18 4.26 11.16
N ALA A 91 1.49 5.45 10.63
CA ALA A 91 2.72 5.68 9.88
C ALA A 91 3.96 5.48 10.77
N ALA A 92 3.92 6.01 12.00
CA ALA A 92 5.01 5.94 12.95
C ALA A 92 5.28 4.50 13.42
N VAL A 93 4.23 3.75 13.78
CA VAL A 93 4.34 2.33 14.15
C VAL A 93 4.91 1.51 12.99
N ARG A 94 4.46 1.78 11.76
CA ARG A 94 4.95 1.07 10.57
C ARG A 94 6.40 1.39 10.26
N LEU A 95 6.78 2.67 10.36
CA LEU A 95 8.14 3.11 10.10
C LEU A 95 9.09 2.59 11.19
N GLY A 96 8.68 2.55 12.46
CA GLY A 96 9.41 1.87 13.53
C GLY A 96 9.61 0.37 13.27
N ALA A 97 8.59 -0.33 12.79
CA ALA A 97 8.72 -1.74 12.42
C ALA A 97 9.69 -1.98 11.25
N VAL A 98 9.72 -1.07 10.26
CA VAL A 98 10.64 -1.12 9.12
C VAL A 98 12.08 -0.85 9.56
N VAL A 99 12.27 0.17 10.40
CA VAL A 99 13.56 0.59 10.95
C VAL A 99 14.20 -0.49 11.83
N ASN A 100 13.38 -1.20 12.60
CA ASN A 100 13.82 -2.30 13.46
C ASN A 100 14.15 -3.59 12.69
N ASP A 101 13.76 -3.70 11.41
CA ASP A 101 14.07 -4.85 10.58
C ASP A 101 15.44 -4.65 9.90
N GLU A 102 16.47 -5.31 10.43
CA GLU A 102 17.84 -5.26 9.89
C GLU A 102 17.97 -5.81 8.46
N ARG A 103 16.98 -6.60 8.00
CA ARG A 103 16.96 -7.18 6.65
C ARG A 103 16.22 -6.31 5.65
N PHE A 104 15.58 -5.24 6.10
CA PHE A 104 14.85 -4.35 5.22
C PHE A 104 15.83 -3.54 4.36
N VAL A 105 15.69 -3.68 3.05
CA VAL A 105 16.43 -2.88 2.07
C VAL A 105 15.46 -1.89 1.45
N SER A 106 15.74 -0.60 1.64
CA SER A 106 14.94 0.47 1.05
C SER A 106 14.95 0.39 -0.46
N LYS A 107 13.77 0.48 -1.07
CA LYS A 107 13.62 0.53 -2.52
C LYS A 107 14.09 1.88 -3.10
N GLU A 108 13.94 2.94 -2.31
CA GLU A 108 14.42 4.29 -2.64
C GLU A 108 15.92 4.46 -2.33
N GLY A 109 16.59 3.40 -1.86
CA GLY A 109 18.02 3.42 -1.54
C GLY A 109 18.35 4.19 -0.26
N LYS A 110 17.36 4.46 0.59
CA LYS A 110 17.57 5.14 1.88
C LYS A 110 18.36 4.25 2.84
N SER A 111 19.26 4.87 3.59
CA SER A 111 19.95 4.17 4.67
C SER A 111 19.03 3.98 5.88
N ASN A 112 19.29 2.96 6.70
CA ASN A 112 18.53 2.76 7.94
C ASN A 112 18.59 4.01 8.84
N TYR A 113 19.72 4.71 8.86
CA TYR A 113 19.86 5.97 9.59
C TYR A 113 18.92 7.08 9.10
N GLN A 114 18.69 7.19 7.78
CA GLN A 114 17.74 8.16 7.22
C GLN A 114 16.30 7.81 7.62
N LEU A 115 15.94 6.53 7.59
CA LEU A 115 14.63 6.07 8.06
C LEU A 115 14.45 6.35 9.55
N TRP A 116 15.47 6.12 10.37
CA TRP A 116 15.48 6.49 11.79
C TRP A 116 15.25 7.98 12.01
N HIS A 117 15.91 8.84 11.24
CA HIS A 117 15.69 10.29 11.31
C HIS A 117 14.28 10.68 10.92
N GLU A 118 13.74 10.10 9.83
CA GLU A 118 12.35 10.33 9.43
C GLU A 118 11.36 9.91 10.54
N LEU A 119 11.67 8.87 11.31
CA LEU A 119 10.88 8.47 12.48
C LEU A 119 10.91 9.54 13.56
N CYS A 120 12.10 9.98 13.94
CA CYS A 120 12.30 10.99 14.98
C CYS A 120 11.64 12.32 14.61
N ASP A 121 11.77 12.76 13.36
CA ASP A 121 11.14 13.96 12.86
C ASP A 121 9.60 13.85 12.90
N LEU A 122 9.06 12.70 12.48
CA LEU A 122 7.61 12.48 12.47
C LEU A 122 7.03 12.51 13.89
N ILE A 123 7.70 11.88 14.86
CA ILE A 123 7.26 11.85 16.26
C ILE A 123 7.41 13.22 16.92
N SER A 124 8.56 13.87 16.75
CA SER A 124 8.85 15.17 17.39
C SER A 124 7.93 16.28 16.91
N GLN A 125 7.56 16.28 15.62
CA GLN A 125 6.63 17.26 15.06
C GLN A 125 5.17 16.98 15.39
N ASN A 126 4.82 15.75 15.81
CA ASN A 126 3.42 15.36 16.06
C ASN A 126 3.22 14.60 17.38
N PRO A 127 3.60 15.17 18.55
CA PRO A 127 3.50 14.47 19.83
C PRO A 127 2.06 14.09 20.21
N ASP A 128 1.07 14.91 19.81
CA ASP A 128 -0.34 14.70 20.19
C ASP A 128 -1.03 13.60 19.36
N LYS A 129 -0.53 13.35 18.16
CA LYS A 129 -1.14 12.43 17.18
C LYS A 129 -0.55 11.03 17.22
N VAL A 130 0.68 10.89 17.72
CA VAL A 130 1.37 9.61 17.87
C VAL A 130 1.20 9.15 19.33
N LYS A 131 0.47 8.05 19.54
CA LYS A 131 0.13 7.53 20.88
C LYS A 131 0.51 6.07 21.06
N SER A 132 0.69 5.33 19.97
CA SER A 132 0.78 3.87 19.98
C SER A 132 2.21 3.32 19.82
N LEU A 133 3.22 4.19 19.93
CA LEU A 133 4.65 3.82 19.87
C LEU A 133 5.22 3.55 21.25
#